data_AF-A0A9E2LNV3-F1
#
_entry.id   AF-A0A9E2LNV3-F1
#
_cell.length_a   1.000
_cell.length_b   1.000
_cell.length_c   1.000
_cell.angle_alpha   90.00
_cell.angle_beta   90.00
_cell.angle_gamma   90.00
#
_symmetry.space_group_name_H-M   'P 1'
#
loop_
_entity.id
_entity.type
_entity.pdbx_description
1 polymer ?
#
loop_
_entity_poly.entity_id
_entity_poly.type
_entity_poly.pdbx_seq_one_letter_code
_entity_poly.pdbx_strand_id
1 'polypeptide(L)'
;MKLHSPYINHLQESIMHEFILGAEVMYSIMRTVNQVAKHDVNVLITGESGTGKELVAKIIHLQSPRAENPFVPVNSGILSGLMFEDKLFGHEKGAFTGAICQEKGCF
;
A
#
# COMPACT_ATOMS: atom_id res chain seq x y z
N MET A 1 -18.81 -22.55 -5.43
CA MET A 1 -18.80 -22.60 -3.95
C MET A 1 -18.76 -21.16 -3.45
N LYS A 2 -19.91 -20.57 -3.10
CA LYS A 2 -19.98 -19.17 -2.64
C LYS A 2 -19.52 -19.14 -1.18
N LEU A 3 -18.35 -18.56 -0.92
CA LEU A 3 -17.83 -18.41 0.44
C LEU A 3 -18.65 -17.34 1.16
N HIS A 4 -19.61 -17.79 1.96
CA HIS A 4 -20.47 -16.95 2.78
C HIS A 4 -19.74 -16.64 4.10
N SER A 5 -18.81 -15.68 4.07
CA SER A 5 -18.11 -15.20 5.26
C SER A 5 -18.53 -13.75 5.57
N PRO A 6 -19.08 -13.45 6.77
CA PRO A 6 -19.62 -12.14 7.11
C PRO A 6 -18.58 -11.00 7.13
N TYR A 7 -17.29 -11.34 7.03
CA TYR A 7 -16.17 -10.38 6.98
C TYR A 7 -15.85 -9.87 5.57
N ILE A 8 -16.40 -10.51 4.53
CA ILE A 8 -16.18 -10.14 3.11
C ILE A 8 -17.25 -9.17 2.62
N ASN A 9 -18.39 -9.08 3.31
CA ASN A 9 -19.58 -8.34 2.88
C ASN A 9 -19.41 -6.81 2.74
N HIS A 10 -18.26 -6.25 3.14
CA HIS A 10 -17.93 -4.82 3.03
C HIS A 10 -16.76 -4.51 2.09
N LEU A 11 -16.15 -5.50 1.44
CA LEU A 11 -15.18 -5.24 0.38
C LEU A 11 -15.95 -4.78 -0.85
N GLN A 12 -15.66 -3.57 -1.34
CA GLN A 12 -16.24 -3.07 -2.60
C GLN A 12 -16.08 -4.12 -3.70
N GLU A 13 -17.13 -4.30 -4.54
CA GLU A 13 -17.17 -5.30 -5.62
C GLU A 13 -15.95 -5.23 -6.57
N SER A 14 -15.32 -4.05 -6.70
CA SER A 14 -14.12 -3.84 -7.51
C SER A 14 -12.89 -4.60 -6.99
N ILE A 15 -12.77 -4.82 -5.67
CA ILE A 15 -11.64 -5.52 -5.04
C ILE A 15 -11.80 -7.04 -5.17
N MET A 16 -13.05 -7.53 -5.21
CA MET A 16 -13.33 -8.97 -5.24
C MET A 16 -12.91 -9.64 -6.57
N HIS A 17 -12.77 -8.88 -7.66
CA HIS A 17 -12.30 -9.44 -8.93
C HIS A 17 -10.79 -9.70 -8.96
N GLU A 18 -9.99 -9.03 -8.11
CA GLU A 18 -8.53 -9.21 -8.02
C GLU A 18 -8.11 -10.17 -6.89
N PHE A 19 -9.01 -10.53 -5.97
CA PHE A 19 -8.63 -11.16 -4.70
C PHE A 19 -9.37 -12.47 -4.42
N ILE A 20 -8.62 -13.57 -4.28
CA ILE A 20 -9.15 -14.89 -3.92
C ILE A 20 -8.71 -15.24 -2.50
N LEU A 21 -9.69 -15.38 -1.60
CA LEU A 21 -9.45 -15.81 -0.22
C LEU A 21 -9.94 -17.24 -0.02
N GLY A 22 -9.01 -18.19 0.02
CA GLY A 22 -9.34 -19.61 0.17
C GLY A 22 -8.97 -20.23 1.52
N ALA A 23 -7.97 -19.67 2.22
CA ALA A 23 -7.42 -20.28 3.43
C ALA A 23 -8.01 -19.68 4.71
N GLU A 24 -8.22 -20.52 5.74
CA GLU A 24 -8.79 -20.05 7.02
C GLU A 24 -7.93 -18.98 7.70
N VAL A 25 -6.60 -19.10 7.60
CA VAL A 25 -5.66 -18.11 8.14
C VAL A 25 -5.93 -16.70 7.59
N MET A 26 -6.43 -16.61 6.37
CA MET A 26 -6.70 -15.33 5.74
C MET A 26 -7.86 -14.59 6.40
N TYR A 27 -8.82 -15.31 7.00
CA TYR A 27 -9.88 -14.66 7.79
C TYR A 27 -9.30 -13.96 9.03
N SER A 28 -8.29 -14.55 9.66
CA SER A 28 -7.62 -13.91 10.81
C SER A 28 -6.88 -12.63 10.38
N ILE A 29 -6.19 -12.67 9.24
CA ILE A 29 -5.52 -11.51 8.64
C ILE A 29 -6.54 -10.41 8.33
N MET A 30 -7.66 -10.75 7.69
CA MET A 30 -8.71 -9.78 7.36
C MET A 30 -9.37 -9.15 8.59
N ARG A 31 -9.44 -9.85 9.73
CA ARG A 31 -9.89 -9.24 11.00
C ARG A 31 -8.90 -8.18 11.48
N THR A 32 -7.60 -8.48 11.45
CA THR A 32 -6.56 -7.52 11.82
C THR A 32 -6.59 -6.30 10.90
N VAL A 33 -6.73 -6.52 9.58
CA VAL A 33 -6.86 -5.46 8.57
C VAL A 33 -8.02 -4.51 8.91
N ASN A 34 -9.22 -5.05 9.18
CA ASN A 34 -10.38 -4.25 9.56
C ASN A 34 -10.20 -3.44 10.85
N GLN A 35 -9.36 -3.93 11.78
CA GLN A 35 -9.05 -3.21 13.01
C GLN A 35 -8.09 -2.05 12.76
N VAL A 36 -6.98 -2.31 12.05
CA VAL A 36 -5.95 -1.29 11.82
C VAL A 36 -6.40 -0.21 10.83
N ALA A 37 -7.24 -0.55 9.83
CA ALA A 37 -7.68 0.39 8.81
C ALA A 37 -8.45 1.59 9.36
N LYS A 38 -9.12 1.44 10.51
CA LYS A 38 -9.89 2.52 11.15
C LYS A 38 -9.01 3.56 11.85
N HIS A 39 -7.72 3.28 12.01
CA HIS A 39 -6.80 4.12 12.76
C HIS A 39 -5.74 4.71 11.85
N ASP A 40 -5.31 5.91 12.21
CA ASP A 40 -4.16 6.56 11.60
C ASP A 40 -2.87 6.04 12.24
N VAL A 41 -2.42 4.87 11.80
CA VAL A 41 -1.21 4.19 12.31
C VAL A 41 -0.39 3.59 11.19
N ASN A 42 0.92 3.49 11.41
CA ASN A 42 1.81 2.79 10.51
C ASN A 42 1.62 1.27 10.65
N VAL A 43 1.50 0.57 9.52
CA VAL A 43 1.31 -0.89 9.48
C VAL A 43 2.50 -1.56 8.79
N LEU A 44 3.10 -2.55 9.46
CA LEU A 44 4.14 -3.40 8.88
C LEU A 44 3.52 -4.73 8.42
N ILE A 45 3.63 -5.03 7.12
CA ILE A 45 3.14 -6.29 6.54
C ILE A 45 4.35 -7.18 6.23
N THR A 46 4.43 -8.32 6.90
CA THR A 46 5.50 -9.30 6.72
C THR A 46 5.03 -10.54 5.98
N GLY A 47 5.96 -11.23 5.30
CA GLY A 47 5.68 -12.47 4.59
C GLY A 47 6.65 -12.67 3.42
N GLU A 48 6.68 -13.89 2.88
CA GLU A 48 7.53 -14.26 1.75
C GLU A 48 7.20 -13.47 0.47
N SER A 49 8.13 -13.47 -0.48
CA SER A 49 7.89 -12.84 -1.78
C SER A 49 6.71 -13.51 -2.50
N GLY A 50 5.86 -12.73 -3.16
CA GLY A 50 4.70 -13.26 -3.90
C GLY A 50 3.46 -13.63 -3.05
N THR A 51 3.46 -13.41 -1.73
CA THR A 51 2.30 -13.75 -0.86
C THR A 51 1.16 -12.71 -0.88
N GLY A 52 1.20 -11.72 -1.77
CA GLY A 52 0.13 -10.73 -1.91
C GLY A 52 0.13 -9.60 -0.87
N LYS A 53 1.28 -9.26 -0.27
CA LYS A 53 1.41 -8.16 0.72
C LYS A 53 0.91 -6.81 0.20
N GLU A 54 1.13 -6.52 -1.07
CA GLU A 54 0.66 -5.29 -1.72
C GLU A 54 -0.88 -5.22 -1.75
N LEU A 55 -1.55 -6.35 -2.01
CA LEU A 55 -3.01 -6.43 -1.98
C LEU A 55 -3.54 -6.16 -0.57
N VAL A 56 -2.87 -6.68 0.46
CA VAL A 56 -3.23 -6.39 1.86
C VAL A 56 -3.08 -4.90 2.18
N ALA A 57 -2.01 -4.25 1.72
CA ALA A 57 -1.83 -2.80 1.90
C ALA A 57 -2.94 -1.99 1.20
N LYS A 58 -3.30 -2.37 -0.03
CA LYS A 58 -4.39 -1.75 -0.80
C LYS A 58 -5.73 -1.90 -0.09
N ILE A 59 -6.01 -3.06 0.51
CA ILE A 59 -7.24 -3.28 1.29
C ILE A 59 -7.27 -2.40 2.54
N ILE A 60 -6.16 -2.29 3.27
CA ILE A 60 -6.07 -1.40 4.45
C ILE A 60 -6.41 0.03 4.04
N HIS A 61 -5.83 0.53 2.94
CA HIS A 61 -6.11 1.87 2.42
C HIS A 61 -7.59 2.07 2.09
N LEU A 62 -8.18 1.14 1.33
CA LEU A 62 -9.58 1.20 0.90
C LEU A 62 -10.58 1.08 2.07
N GLN A 63 -10.20 0.46 3.17
CA GLN A 63 -11.01 0.35 4.38
C GLN A 63 -10.76 1.48 5.39
N SER A 64 -9.84 2.40 5.09
CA SER A 64 -9.48 3.50 5.98
C SER A 64 -10.26 4.78 5.68
N PRO A 65 -10.27 5.77 6.59
CA PRO A 65 -10.77 7.12 6.31
C PRO A 65 -10.07 7.82 5.13
N ARG A 66 -8.95 7.26 4.64
CA ARG A 66 -8.14 7.79 3.54
C ARG A 66 -8.45 7.14 2.19
N ALA A 67 -9.49 6.31 2.09
CA ALA A 67 -9.82 5.56 0.87
C ALA A 67 -9.93 6.43 -0.39
N GLU A 68 -10.43 7.67 -0.25
CA GLU A 68 -10.57 8.64 -1.34
C GLU A 68 -9.26 9.36 -1.73
N ASN A 69 -8.21 9.22 -0.91
CA ASN A 69 -6.90 9.81 -1.20
C ASN A 69 -6.06 8.88 -2.09
N PRO A 70 -5.07 9.41 -2.83
CA PRO A 70 -4.17 8.61 -3.63
C PRO A 70 -3.43 7.53 -2.80
N PHE A 71 -3.40 6.30 -3.32
CA PHE A 71 -2.52 5.23 -2.83
C PHE A 71 -1.29 5.16 -3.74
N VAL A 72 -0.11 5.47 -3.19
CA VAL A 72 1.14 5.52 -3.95
C VAL A 72 2.05 4.37 -3.50
N PRO A 73 2.02 3.20 -4.18
CA PRO A 73 2.90 2.10 -3.86
C PRO A 73 4.33 2.43 -4.29
N VAL A 74 5.30 2.18 -3.38
CA VAL A 74 6.72 2.40 -3.63
C VAL A 74 7.47 1.09 -3.43
N ASN A 75 8.15 0.61 -4.48
CA ASN A 75 9.02 -0.56 -4.41
C ASN A 75 10.46 -0.12 -4.13
N SER A 76 10.89 -0.22 -2.87
CA SER A 76 12.23 0.15 -2.41
C SER A 76 13.36 -0.75 -2.95
N GLY A 77 13.04 -1.89 -3.58
CA GLY A 77 14.04 -2.77 -4.18
C GLY A 77 14.49 -2.34 -5.58
N ILE A 78 13.73 -1.48 -6.25
CA ILE A 78 14.02 -0.98 -7.60
C ILE A 78 14.62 0.44 -7.56
N LEU A 79 14.36 1.18 -6.47
CA LEU A 79 14.80 2.56 -6.25
C LEU A 79 16.01 2.59 -5.30
N SER A 80 17.22 2.40 -5.84
CA SER A 80 18.47 2.52 -5.07
C SER A 80 19.26 3.77 -5.45
N GLY A 81 19.65 4.59 -4.46
CA GLY A 81 20.60 5.70 -4.59
C GLY A 81 19.98 7.11 -4.50
N LEU A 82 20.81 8.13 -4.77
CA LEU A 82 20.47 9.57 -4.72
C LEU A 82 19.19 9.94 -5.50
N MET A 83 18.89 9.23 -6.59
CA MET A 83 17.68 9.47 -7.38
C MET A 83 16.37 9.15 -6.63
N PHE A 84 16.41 8.32 -5.60
CA PHE A 84 15.23 8.06 -4.76
C PHE A 84 14.93 9.26 -3.86
N GLU A 85 15.96 9.78 -3.20
CA GLU A 85 15.86 10.95 -2.33
C GLU A 85 15.41 12.18 -3.13
N ASP A 86 16.01 12.40 -4.31
CA ASP A 86 15.59 13.49 -5.21
C ASP A 86 14.14 13.35 -5.66
N LYS A 87 13.65 12.14 -5.93
CA LYS A 87 12.23 11.94 -6.31
C LYS A 87 11.27 12.09 -5.14
N LEU A 88 11.66 11.65 -3.95
CA LEU A 88 10.82 11.76 -2.76
C LEU A 88 10.70 13.20 -2.30
N PHE A 89 11.85 13.88 -2.17
CA PHE A 89 11.95 15.16 -1.48
C PHE A 89 12.13 16.34 -2.44
N GLY A 90 12.54 16.07 -3.68
CA GLY A 90 12.99 17.11 -4.59
C GLY A 90 14.42 17.57 -4.28
N HIS A 91 14.90 18.52 -5.07
CA HIS A 91 16.18 19.16 -4.84
C HIS A 91 16.18 20.60 -5.33
N GLU A 92 17.03 21.43 -4.71
CA GLU A 92 17.32 22.77 -5.18
C GLU A 92 18.39 22.75 -6.28
N LYS A 93 18.37 23.77 -7.14
CA LYS A 93 19.39 23.94 -8.17
C LYS A 93 20.78 23.98 -7.53
N GLY A 94 21.68 23.10 -7.99
CA GLY A 94 23.05 23.00 -7.48
C GLY A 94 23.23 22.15 -6.21
N ALA A 95 22.22 21.42 -5.76
CA ALA A 95 22.34 20.50 -4.63
C ALA A 95 23.38 19.37 -4.85
N PHE A 96 23.59 18.96 -6.11
CA PHE A 96 24.62 18.01 -6.53
C PHE A 96 25.07 18.27 -7.99
N THR A 97 26.15 17.63 -8.42
CA THR A 97 26.63 17.67 -9.81
C THR A 97 25.59 17.05 -10.76
N GLY A 98 24.83 17.91 -11.45
CA GLY A 98 23.73 17.52 -12.34
C GLY A 98 22.40 18.21 -12.02
N ALA A 99 22.27 18.87 -10.88
CA ALA A 99 21.08 19.64 -10.48
C ALA A 99 20.98 20.98 -11.22
N ILE A 100 20.61 20.93 -12.51
CA ILE A 100 20.55 22.10 -13.42
C ILE A 100 19.37 23.03 -13.07
N CYS A 101 18.29 22.48 -12.54
CA CYS A 101 17.08 23.18 -12.12
C CYS A 101 16.56 22.62 -10.79
N GLN A 102 15.68 23.37 -10.13
CA GLN A 102 14.97 22.89 -8.95
C GLN A 102 13.87 21.90 -9.37
N GLU A 103 13.74 20.79 -8.65
CA GLU A 103 12.65 19.83 -8.81
C GLU A 103 11.90 19.65 -7.50
N LYS A 104 10.56 19.61 -7.58
CA LYS A 104 9.71 19.29 -6.42
C LYS A 104 9.56 17.77 -6.30
N GLY A 105 9.65 17.26 -5.08
CA GLY A 105 9.42 15.85 -4.78
C GLY A 105 7.98 15.40 -5.03
N CYS A 106 7.76 14.09 -4.98
CA CYS A 106 6.44 13.47 -5.17
C CYS A 106 5.49 13.60 -3.96
N PHE A 107 5.94 14.17 -2.84
CA PHE A 107 5.20 14.28 -1.58
C PHE A 107 5.14 15.71 -1.04
#